data_AF-A0A545B6N6-F1
#
_entry.id   AF-A0A545B6N6-F1
#
_cell.length_a   1.000
_cell.length_b   1.000
_cell.length_c   1.000
_cell.angle_alpha   90.00
_cell.angle_beta   90.00
_cell.angle_gamma   90.00
#
_symmetry.space_group_name_H-M   'P 1'
#
loop_
_entity.id
_entity.type
_entity.pdbx_description
1 polymer ?
#
loop_
_entity_poly.entity_id
_entity_poly.type
_entity_poly.pdbx_seq_one_letter_code
_entity_poly.pdbx_strand_id
1 'polypeptide(L)'
;MELLMIPIPILSLKAILIILAFYAATLAWLVWTLRIIFSVKARRRLGPGRSVVYVIFMAMSCVTVWYHYDLRQPTAEFKMKFEPVLSERSLIGGINMPAGTKLVVNAPYDFETFREAEFPYPVRISGTDALRAERYLTIETDEDYRTRGYTPLNIRLTGNGEGLENEWRCDATHPIVLKTHSDGSIKDFESCMAADGNLIENQPLPKGAEIIAIDGTVYTDGFVASDRWLVYLPAGAEFTVGDTSQMGGMIRLDAKRRIITKPLR
;
A
#
# COMPACT_ATOMS: atom_id res chain seq x y z
N MET A 1 20.89 7.84 -2.69
CA MET A 1 19.71 7.33 -1.97
C MET A 1 18.78 8.51 -1.80
N GLU A 2 18.02 8.81 -2.86
CA GLU A 2 17.04 9.88 -2.82
C GLU A 2 15.89 9.40 -1.95
N LEU A 3 15.69 10.08 -0.82
CA LEU A 3 14.48 9.99 -0.04
C LEU A 3 13.32 10.24 -1.01
N LEU A 4 12.52 9.21 -1.24
CA LEU A 4 11.27 9.30 -1.97
C LEU A 4 10.32 10.12 -1.09
N MET A 5 10.53 11.43 -1.14
CA MET A 5 9.72 12.46 -0.54
C MET A 5 8.40 12.37 -1.30
N ILE A 6 7.46 11.57 -0.78
CA ILE A 6 6.07 11.56 -1.22
C ILE A 6 5.67 13.03 -1.23
N PRO A 7 5.42 13.66 -2.40
CA PRO A 7 4.99 15.03 -2.41
C PRO A 7 3.56 14.99 -1.90
N ILE A 8 3.38 15.10 -0.59
CA ILE A 8 2.13 15.60 -0.05
C ILE A 8 2.05 16.99 -0.70
N PRO A 9 1.08 17.24 -1.59
CA PRO A 9 0.95 18.57 -2.17
C PRO A 9 0.70 19.49 -0.99
N ILE A 10 1.73 20.22 -0.56
CA ILE A 10 1.60 21.22 0.50
C ILE A 10 0.70 22.25 -0.12
N LEU A 11 -0.59 22.20 0.24
CA LEU A 11 -1.58 23.13 -0.26
C LEU A 11 -1.04 24.52 0.05
N SER A 12 -0.67 25.26 -0.99
CA SER A 12 -0.05 26.57 -0.79
C SER A 12 -0.96 27.44 0.09
N LEU A 13 -0.40 28.34 0.90
CA LEU A 13 -1.20 29.24 1.74
C LEU A 13 -2.29 29.96 0.94
N LYS A 14 -1.98 30.31 -0.32
CA LYS A 14 -2.93 30.89 -1.28
C LYS A 14 -4.09 29.95 -1.57
N ALA A 15 -3.82 28.67 -1.84
CA ALA A 15 -4.86 27.66 -2.08
C ALA A 15 -5.76 27.46 -0.85
N ILE A 16 -5.19 27.43 0.36
CA ILE A 16 -5.97 27.31 1.62
C ILE A 16 -6.91 28.51 1.78
N LEU A 17 -6.43 29.73 1.55
CA LEU A 17 -7.24 30.94 1.66
C LEU A 17 -8.37 30.98 0.63
N ILE A 18 -8.09 30.54 -0.61
CA ILE A 18 -9.11 30.43 -1.66
C ILE A 18 -10.20 29.44 -1.22
N ILE A 19 -9.82 28.25 -0.77
CA ILE A 19 -10.79 27.23 -0.33
C ILE A 19 -11.67 27.75 0.81
N LEU A 20 -11.07 28.38 1.82
CA LEU A 20 -11.80 29.00 2.94
C LEU A 20 -12.80 30.08 2.45
N ALA A 21 -12.41 30.89 1.47
CA ALA A 21 -13.29 31.90 0.90
C ALA A 21 -14.50 31.29 0.18
N PHE A 22 -14.32 30.18 -0.56
CA PHE A 22 -15.41 29.47 -1.21
C PHE A 22 -16.40 28.85 -0.20
N TYR A 23 -15.90 28.27 0.90
CA TYR A 23 -16.78 27.78 1.97
C TYR A 23 -17.52 28.90 2.70
N ALA A 24 -16.84 30.02 3.00
CA ALA A 24 -17.47 31.18 3.62
C ALA A 24 -18.57 31.78 2.72
N ALA A 25 -18.32 31.87 1.41
CA ALA A 25 -19.30 32.31 0.43
C ALA A 25 -20.51 31.36 0.36
N THR A 26 -20.28 30.04 0.41
CA THR A 26 -21.33 29.01 0.45
C THR A 26 -22.21 29.15 1.69
N LEU A 27 -21.60 29.34 2.87
CA LEU A 27 -22.34 29.50 4.12
C LEU A 27 -23.15 30.81 4.14
N ALA A 28 -22.55 31.91 3.66
CA ALA A 28 -23.25 33.19 3.51
C ALA A 28 -24.44 33.07 2.54
N TRP A 29 -24.27 32.34 1.44
CA TRP A 29 -25.35 32.07 0.48
C TRP A 29 -26.50 31.28 1.09
N LEU A 30 -26.20 30.22 1.86
CA LEU A 30 -27.22 29.40 2.53
C LEU A 30 -28.03 30.23 3.54
N VAL A 31 -27.35 30.99 4.40
CA VAL A 31 -28.00 31.88 5.39
C VAL A 31 -28.90 32.90 4.69
N TRP A 32 -28.42 33.48 3.59
CA TRP A 32 -29.19 34.48 2.85
C TRP A 32 -30.39 33.88 2.12
N THR A 33 -30.23 32.70 1.52
CA THR A 33 -31.29 31.93 0.87
C THR A 33 -32.38 31.55 1.87
N LEU A 34 -32.01 31.04 3.05
CA LEU A 34 -32.95 30.76 4.14
C LEU A 34 -33.75 32.00 4.53
N ARG A 35 -33.09 33.16 4.69
CA ARG A 35 -33.77 34.43 5.01
C ARG A 35 -34.76 34.85 3.92
N ILE A 36 -34.45 34.65 2.65
CA ILE A 36 -35.34 34.98 1.51
C ILE A 36 -36.56 34.05 1.50
N ILE A 37 -36.36 32.75 1.75
CA ILE A 37 -37.43 31.74 1.81
C ILE A 37 -38.41 32.09 2.94
N PHE A 38 -37.90 32.32 4.14
CA PHE A 38 -38.74 32.53 5.34
C PHE A 38 -39.24 33.97 5.55
N SER A 39 -38.81 34.96 4.74
CA SER A 39 -39.24 36.36 4.92
C SER A 39 -39.71 37.02 3.62
N VAL A 40 -41.00 37.35 3.56
CA VAL A 40 -41.62 38.15 2.48
C VAL A 40 -41.02 39.57 2.42
N LYS A 41 -40.60 40.12 3.56
CA LYS A 41 -39.97 41.45 3.66
C LYS A 41 -38.55 41.44 3.10
N ALA A 42 -37.81 40.34 3.23
CA ALA A 42 -36.50 40.16 2.61
C ALA A 42 -36.62 40.03 1.08
N ARG A 43 -37.65 39.31 0.58
CA ARG A 43 -37.95 39.21 -0.85
C ARG A 43 -38.21 40.57 -1.51
N ARG A 44 -38.96 41.46 -0.84
CA ARG A 44 -39.25 42.81 -1.36
C ARG A 44 -38.05 43.78 -1.30
N ARG A 45 -36.96 43.45 -0.60
CA ARG A 45 -35.74 44.28 -0.48
C ARG A 45 -34.60 43.86 -1.42
N LEU A 46 -34.85 42.88 -2.30
CA LEU A 46 -33.94 42.48 -3.37
C LEU A 46 -33.98 43.53 -4.48
N GLY A 47 -33.13 44.55 -4.35
CA GLY A 47 -32.83 45.47 -5.44
C GLY A 47 -31.77 44.89 -6.39
N PRO A 48 -31.61 45.48 -7.59
CA PRO A 48 -30.73 44.94 -8.65
C PRO A 48 -29.29 44.69 -8.18
N GLY A 49 -28.70 45.58 -7.36
CA GLY A 49 -27.35 45.37 -6.82
C GLY A 49 -27.23 44.19 -5.85
N ARG A 50 -28.27 43.89 -5.06
CA ARG A 50 -28.27 42.72 -4.17
C ARG A 50 -28.49 41.43 -4.95
N SER A 51 -29.27 41.47 -6.03
CA SER A 51 -29.45 40.31 -6.91
C SER A 51 -28.12 39.88 -7.55
N VAL A 52 -27.26 40.82 -7.96
CA VAL A 52 -25.93 40.50 -8.52
C VAL A 52 -25.05 39.77 -7.49
N VAL A 53 -24.98 40.26 -6.25
CA VAL A 53 -24.18 39.62 -5.18
C VAL A 53 -24.71 38.21 -4.86
N TYR A 54 -26.03 38.02 -4.89
CA TYR A 54 -26.64 36.71 -4.69
C TYR A 54 -26.24 35.71 -5.77
N VAL A 55 -26.24 36.13 -7.04
CA VAL A 55 -25.83 35.31 -8.18
C VAL A 55 -24.35 34.92 -8.10
N ILE A 56 -23.48 35.85 -7.67
CA ILE A 56 -22.04 35.56 -7.48
C ILE A 56 -21.85 34.48 -6.41
N PHE A 57 -22.50 34.61 -5.24
CA PHE A 57 -22.38 33.61 -4.19
C PHE A 57 -23.03 32.27 -4.57
N MET A 58 -24.12 32.29 -5.35
CA MET A 58 -24.71 31.07 -5.91
C MET A 58 -23.72 30.36 -6.84
N ALA A 59 -23.06 31.10 -7.75
CA ALA A 59 -22.08 30.53 -8.66
C ALA A 59 -20.87 29.93 -7.91
N MET A 60 -20.34 30.64 -6.90
CA MET A 60 -19.27 30.11 -6.04
C MET A 60 -19.72 28.85 -5.29
N SER A 61 -20.94 28.82 -4.76
CA SER A 61 -21.53 27.65 -4.11
C SER A 61 -21.67 26.47 -5.08
N CYS A 62 -22.11 26.70 -6.31
CA CYS A 62 -22.22 25.65 -7.33
C CYS A 62 -20.85 25.05 -7.64
N VAL A 63 -19.78 25.87 -7.73
CA VAL A 63 -18.41 25.39 -7.93
C VAL A 63 -17.94 24.56 -6.73
N THR A 64 -18.20 24.99 -5.49
CA THR A 64 -17.87 24.21 -4.28
C THR A 64 -18.58 22.86 -4.27
N VAL A 65 -19.87 22.83 -4.61
CA VAL A 65 -20.65 21.59 -4.69
C VAL A 65 -20.15 20.70 -5.82
N TRP A 66 -19.84 21.26 -6.99
CA TRP A 66 -19.26 20.50 -8.11
C TRP A 66 -17.90 19.91 -7.75
N TYR A 67 -17.01 20.68 -7.13
CA TYR A 67 -15.71 20.19 -6.64
C TYR A 67 -15.88 19.03 -5.64
N HIS A 68 -16.84 19.11 -4.73
CA HIS A 68 -17.16 18.00 -3.85
C HIS A 68 -17.82 16.83 -4.55
N TYR A 69 -18.64 17.07 -5.56
CA TYR A 69 -19.27 16.01 -6.36
C TYR A 69 -18.22 15.27 -7.20
N ASP A 70 -17.25 15.98 -7.76
CA ASP A 70 -16.14 15.44 -8.54
C ASP A 70 -15.12 14.70 -7.65
N LEU A 71 -14.75 15.26 -6.50
CA LEU A 71 -13.93 14.55 -5.50
C LEU A 71 -14.65 13.33 -4.90
N ARG A 72 -15.98 13.37 -4.83
CA ARG A 72 -16.83 12.27 -4.36
C ARG A 72 -17.36 11.41 -5.50
N GLN A 73 -16.95 11.61 -6.75
CA GLN A 73 -16.93 10.53 -7.72
C GLN A 73 -15.68 9.75 -7.34
N PRO A 74 -15.78 8.70 -6.51
CA PRO A 74 -14.67 7.80 -6.49
C PRO A 74 -14.67 7.22 -7.91
N THR A 75 -13.54 6.73 -8.33
CA THR A 75 -13.42 5.59 -9.24
C THR A 75 -14.34 4.38 -8.91
N ALA A 76 -15.33 4.50 -8.01
CA ALA A 76 -16.28 3.50 -7.54
C ALA A 76 -17.27 3.03 -8.60
N GLU A 77 -17.68 3.87 -9.58
CA GLU A 77 -18.55 3.39 -10.66
C GLU A 77 -17.79 2.53 -11.70
N PHE A 78 -16.48 2.79 -11.93
CA PHE A 78 -15.64 1.93 -12.77
C PHE A 78 -15.02 0.73 -12.04
N LYS A 79 -14.93 0.77 -10.71
CA LYS A 79 -14.50 -0.35 -9.83
C LYS A 79 -15.60 -1.38 -9.59
N MET A 80 -16.81 -1.20 -10.16
CA MET A 80 -17.83 -2.24 -10.09
C MET A 80 -17.46 -3.43 -11.00
N LYS A 81 -16.69 -4.37 -10.44
CA LYS A 81 -16.63 -5.79 -10.85
C LYS A 81 -15.95 -6.12 -12.18
N PHE A 82 -14.86 -5.46 -12.56
CA PHE A 82 -13.95 -6.13 -13.51
C PHE A 82 -13.03 -7.08 -12.74
N GLU A 83 -13.62 -8.20 -12.32
CA GLU A 83 -12.95 -9.33 -11.65
C GLU A 83 -12.93 -10.52 -12.63
N PRO A 84 -12.05 -10.49 -13.65
CA PRO A 84 -12.06 -11.52 -14.67
C PRO A 84 -11.64 -12.86 -14.06
N VAL A 85 -12.31 -13.92 -14.48
CA VAL A 85 -11.89 -15.30 -14.23
C VAL A 85 -11.23 -15.81 -15.49
N LEU A 86 -9.99 -16.29 -15.37
CA LEU A 86 -9.25 -16.81 -16.51
C LEU A 86 -9.93 -18.06 -17.06
N SER A 87 -10.25 -18.08 -18.36
CA SER A 87 -10.82 -19.25 -19.03
C SER A 87 -9.78 -20.30 -19.38
N GLU A 88 -8.53 -19.88 -19.53
CA GLU A 88 -7.40 -20.74 -19.90
C GLU A 88 -6.18 -20.44 -19.04
N ARG A 89 -5.16 -21.29 -19.15
CA ARG A 89 -3.88 -21.04 -18.50
C ARG A 89 -3.19 -19.86 -19.18
N SER A 90 -2.70 -18.89 -18.41
CA SER A 90 -2.04 -17.71 -18.95
C SER A 90 -0.83 -17.33 -18.10
N LEU A 91 0.23 -16.84 -18.75
CA LEU A 91 1.37 -16.23 -18.07
C LEU A 91 1.04 -14.76 -17.84
N ILE A 92 0.76 -14.39 -16.59
CA ILE A 92 0.40 -13.01 -16.21
C ILE A 92 1.35 -12.58 -15.10
N GLY A 93 2.06 -11.47 -15.30
CA GLY A 93 3.07 -10.99 -14.38
C GLY A 93 4.17 -12.01 -14.08
N GLY A 94 4.54 -12.85 -15.04
CA GLY A 94 5.53 -13.90 -14.79
C GLY A 94 5.03 -15.07 -13.92
N ILE A 95 3.74 -15.12 -13.58
CA ILE A 95 3.11 -16.26 -12.90
C ILE A 95 2.33 -17.07 -13.92
N ASN A 96 2.57 -18.39 -13.95
CA ASN A 96 1.83 -19.30 -14.81
C ASN A 96 0.48 -19.63 -14.16
N MET A 97 -0.51 -18.76 -14.38
CA MET A 97 -1.80 -18.82 -13.72
C MET A 97 -2.70 -19.87 -14.40
N PRO A 98 -3.33 -20.76 -13.64
CA PRO A 98 -4.24 -21.75 -14.21
C PRO A 98 -5.60 -21.16 -14.59
N ALA A 99 -6.31 -21.86 -15.46
CA ALA A 99 -7.72 -21.58 -15.72
C ALA A 99 -8.52 -21.64 -14.42
N GLY A 100 -9.49 -20.74 -14.26
CA GLY A 100 -10.27 -20.57 -13.04
C GLY A 100 -9.65 -19.59 -12.02
N THR A 101 -8.47 -19.03 -12.31
CA THR A 101 -7.90 -17.96 -11.48
C THR A 101 -8.78 -16.72 -11.54
N LYS A 102 -9.17 -16.19 -10.37
CA LYS A 102 -9.92 -14.93 -10.27
C LYS A 102 -8.93 -13.80 -10.08
N LEU A 103 -9.07 -12.73 -10.84
CA LEU A 103 -8.19 -11.58 -10.76
C LEU A 103 -8.93 -10.33 -10.30
N VAL A 104 -8.20 -9.44 -9.62
CA VAL A 104 -8.59 -8.04 -9.43
C VAL A 104 -7.52 -7.19 -10.10
N VAL A 105 -7.92 -6.33 -11.05
CA VAL A 105 -6.98 -5.53 -11.88
C VAL A 105 -7.16 -4.03 -11.65
N ASN A 106 -6.10 -3.26 -11.88
CA ASN A 106 -6.14 -1.79 -11.81
C ASN A 106 -6.68 -1.15 -13.09
N ALA A 107 -6.44 -1.77 -14.25
CA ALA A 107 -6.94 -1.31 -15.54
C ALA A 107 -7.79 -2.42 -16.19
N PRO A 108 -9.04 -2.11 -16.61
CA PRO A 108 -9.90 -3.08 -17.28
C PRO A 108 -9.22 -3.66 -18.52
N TYR A 109 -9.33 -4.97 -18.69
CA TYR A 109 -8.74 -5.75 -19.79
C TYR A 109 -7.20 -5.77 -19.85
N ASP A 110 -6.51 -5.13 -18.91
CA ASP A 110 -5.06 -5.20 -18.77
C ASP A 110 -4.69 -6.06 -17.56
N PHE A 111 -4.57 -7.38 -17.80
CA PHE A 111 -4.34 -8.36 -16.74
C PHE A 111 -2.95 -8.25 -16.12
N GLU A 112 -1.98 -7.64 -16.80
CA GLU A 112 -0.65 -7.39 -16.23
C GLU A 112 -0.72 -6.44 -15.03
N THR A 113 -1.78 -5.63 -14.95
CA THR A 113 -2.05 -4.73 -13.83
C THR A 113 -2.82 -5.38 -12.68
N PHE A 114 -2.84 -6.72 -12.61
CA PHE A 114 -3.47 -7.41 -11.50
C PHE A 114 -2.82 -7.00 -10.17
N ARG A 115 -3.68 -6.73 -9.20
CA ARG A 115 -3.33 -6.48 -7.80
C ARG A 115 -3.59 -7.68 -6.93
N GLU A 116 -4.49 -8.56 -7.34
CA GLU A 116 -4.83 -9.76 -6.61
C GLU A 116 -5.17 -10.88 -7.59
N ALA A 117 -4.71 -12.08 -7.26
CA ALA A 117 -5.04 -13.32 -7.93
C ALA A 117 -5.41 -14.38 -6.90
N GLU A 118 -6.59 -14.96 -7.02
CA GLU A 118 -7.02 -16.15 -6.27
C GLU A 118 -6.96 -17.37 -7.19
N PHE A 119 -6.13 -18.34 -6.82
CA PHE A 119 -5.94 -19.56 -7.59
C PHE A 119 -6.94 -20.65 -7.16
N PRO A 120 -7.48 -21.44 -8.10
CA PRO A 120 -8.40 -22.54 -7.79
C PRO A 120 -7.73 -23.73 -7.08
N TYR A 121 -6.41 -23.83 -7.20
CA TYR A 121 -5.57 -24.82 -6.52
C TYR A 121 -4.17 -24.21 -6.30
N PRO A 122 -3.34 -24.79 -5.40
CA PRO A 122 -2.03 -24.22 -5.10
C PRO A 122 -1.14 -24.10 -6.35
N VAL A 123 -0.57 -22.92 -6.56
CA VAL A 123 0.36 -22.60 -7.65
C VAL A 123 1.74 -22.33 -7.05
N ARG A 124 2.76 -23.05 -7.54
CA ARG A 124 4.15 -22.84 -7.13
C ARG A 124 4.66 -21.51 -7.68
N ILE A 125 5.01 -20.59 -6.79
CA ILE A 125 5.66 -19.31 -7.11
C ILE A 125 6.89 -19.21 -6.19
N SER A 126 8.08 -19.10 -6.78
CA SER A 126 9.35 -19.24 -6.05
C SER A 126 9.38 -20.58 -5.26
N GLY A 127 9.63 -20.54 -3.95
CA GLY A 127 9.61 -21.67 -3.04
C GLY A 127 8.29 -21.88 -2.31
N THR A 128 7.21 -21.22 -2.73
CA THR A 128 5.92 -21.20 -2.03
C THR A 128 4.79 -21.76 -2.89
N ASP A 129 3.98 -22.67 -2.34
CA ASP A 129 2.72 -23.11 -2.94
C ASP A 129 1.58 -22.16 -2.52
N ALA A 130 1.27 -21.19 -3.37
CA ALA A 130 0.34 -20.11 -3.07
C ALA A 130 -1.08 -20.41 -3.58
N LEU A 131 -2.09 -20.02 -2.81
CA LEU A 131 -3.50 -19.95 -3.23
C LEU A 131 -3.93 -18.53 -3.55
N ARG A 132 -3.21 -17.54 -3.03
CA ARG A 132 -3.45 -16.12 -3.27
C ARG A 132 -2.13 -15.39 -3.50
N ALA A 133 -2.13 -14.51 -4.50
CA ALA A 133 -1.01 -13.62 -4.78
C ALA A 133 -1.51 -12.17 -4.87
N GLU A 134 -0.90 -11.27 -4.11
CA GLU A 134 -1.26 -9.84 -4.10
C GLU A 134 -0.05 -9.00 -4.48
N ARG A 135 -0.25 -7.99 -5.34
CA ARG A 135 0.82 -7.10 -5.79
C ARG A 135 0.62 -5.69 -5.27
N TYR A 136 1.72 -5.11 -4.83
CA TYR A 136 1.81 -3.67 -4.63
C TYR A 136 2.38 -3.03 -5.89
N LEU A 137 1.57 -2.20 -6.56
CA LEU A 137 1.92 -1.51 -7.80
C LEU A 137 2.08 -0.01 -7.54
N THR A 138 3.16 0.57 -8.02
CA THR A 138 3.32 2.03 -8.12
C THR A 138 2.69 2.52 -9.41
N ILE A 139 1.96 3.64 -9.35
CA ILE A 139 1.36 4.28 -10.51
C ILE A 139 2.38 5.26 -11.10
N GLU A 140 2.69 5.09 -12.38
CA GLU A 140 3.50 6.05 -13.13
C GLU A 140 2.58 7.08 -13.78
N THR A 141 2.87 8.37 -13.62
CA THR A 141 2.08 9.45 -14.20
C THR A 141 2.93 10.34 -15.11
N ASP A 142 2.31 10.92 -16.14
CA ASP A 142 2.92 11.97 -16.94
C ASP A 142 2.87 13.35 -16.25
N GLU A 143 3.35 14.40 -16.93
CA GLU A 143 3.35 15.79 -16.44
C GLU A 143 1.93 16.35 -16.22
N ASP A 144 0.95 15.79 -16.91
CA ASP A 144 -0.48 16.14 -16.79
C ASP A 144 -1.20 15.26 -15.74
N TYR A 145 -0.46 14.48 -14.93
CA TYR A 145 -0.97 13.54 -13.93
C TYR A 145 -1.83 12.40 -14.50
N ARG A 146 -1.70 12.09 -15.79
CA ARG A 146 -2.37 10.92 -16.39
C ARG A 146 -1.55 9.66 -16.13
N THR A 147 -2.22 8.57 -15.75
CA THR A 147 -1.58 7.27 -15.57
C THR A 147 -0.97 6.79 -16.89
N ARG A 148 0.35 6.60 -16.87
CA ARG A 148 1.15 6.06 -17.98
C ARG A 148 1.36 4.55 -17.86
N GLY A 149 1.43 4.05 -16.63
CA GLY A 149 1.72 2.63 -16.38
C GLY A 149 1.69 2.28 -14.91
N TYR A 150 1.98 1.01 -14.64
CA TYR A 150 2.07 0.44 -13.31
C TYR A 150 3.36 -0.37 -13.19
N THR A 151 4.11 -0.15 -12.11
CA THR A 151 5.35 -0.89 -11.83
C THR A 151 5.21 -1.67 -10.53
N PRO A 152 5.35 -3.00 -10.54
CA PRO A 152 5.27 -3.82 -9.34
C PRO A 152 6.49 -3.62 -8.46
N LEU A 153 6.27 -3.38 -7.16
CA LEU A 153 7.34 -3.26 -6.16
C LEU A 153 7.60 -4.59 -5.44
N ASN A 154 6.52 -5.24 -5.02
CA ASN A 154 6.58 -6.53 -4.36
C ASN A 154 5.31 -7.34 -4.64
N ILE A 155 5.40 -8.62 -4.30
CA ILE A 155 4.30 -9.57 -4.31
C ILE A 155 4.20 -10.26 -2.95
N ARG A 156 2.98 -10.48 -2.50
CA ARG A 156 2.63 -11.18 -1.26
C ARG A 156 1.96 -12.50 -1.61
N LEU A 157 2.51 -13.61 -1.13
CA LEU A 157 2.03 -14.95 -1.41
C LEU A 157 1.41 -15.54 -0.13
N THR A 158 0.21 -16.13 -0.25
CA THR A 158 -0.46 -16.82 0.86
C THR A 158 -0.98 -18.19 0.38
N GLY A 159 -0.81 -19.22 1.20
CA GLY A 159 -1.21 -20.61 0.97
C GLY A 159 -1.65 -21.29 2.28
N ASN A 160 -1.57 -22.62 2.34
CA ASN A 160 -2.10 -23.42 3.47
C ASN A 160 -1.03 -24.24 4.23
N GLY A 161 0.26 -23.98 3.99
CA GLY A 161 1.36 -24.79 4.54
C GLY A 161 2.62 -23.98 4.76
N GLU A 162 3.77 -24.55 4.43
CA GLU A 162 5.07 -23.88 4.55
C GLU A 162 5.61 -23.52 3.16
N GLY A 163 6.27 -22.36 3.07
CA GLY A 163 7.14 -21.99 1.95
C GLY A 163 8.61 -22.10 2.35
N LEU A 164 9.49 -22.32 1.38
CA LEU A 164 10.95 -22.26 1.59
C LEU A 164 11.52 -21.11 0.76
N GLU A 165 11.73 -19.96 1.39
CA GLU A 165 12.26 -18.78 0.70
C GLU A 165 13.61 -18.40 1.28
N ASN A 166 14.62 -18.28 0.42
CA ASN A 166 16.00 -17.94 0.82
C ASN A 166 16.50 -18.77 2.02
N GLU A 167 16.24 -20.08 1.96
CA GLU A 167 16.54 -21.09 2.97
C GLU A 167 15.79 -20.91 4.32
N TRP A 168 14.84 -19.98 4.42
CA TRP A 168 13.97 -19.81 5.59
C TRP A 168 12.67 -20.59 5.38
N ARG A 169 12.25 -21.33 6.42
CA ARG A 169 10.93 -21.96 6.45
C ARG A 169 9.91 -20.90 6.87
N CYS A 170 9.04 -20.53 5.96
CA CYS A 170 8.03 -19.52 6.17
C CYS A 170 6.66 -20.18 6.35
N ASP A 171 5.87 -19.68 7.30
CA ASP A 171 4.47 -20.07 7.47
C ASP A 171 3.64 -19.39 6.38
N ALA A 172 3.27 -20.14 5.34
CA ALA A 172 2.57 -19.62 4.18
C ALA A 172 1.08 -19.34 4.48
N THR A 173 0.55 -19.67 5.66
CA THR A 173 -0.78 -19.17 6.05
C THR A 173 -0.77 -17.67 6.30
N HIS A 174 0.42 -17.07 6.39
CA HIS A 174 0.63 -15.64 6.47
C HIS A 174 1.36 -15.14 5.20
N PRO A 175 1.22 -13.86 4.86
CA PRO A 175 1.84 -13.33 3.65
C PRO A 175 3.37 -13.47 3.67
N ILE A 176 3.91 -14.16 2.67
CA ILE A 176 5.33 -14.19 2.34
C ILE A 176 5.58 -13.10 1.29
N VAL A 177 6.45 -12.14 1.59
CA VAL A 177 6.70 -10.96 0.76
C VAL A 177 7.99 -11.12 -0.03
N LEU A 178 7.90 -10.95 -1.34
CA LEU A 178 9.02 -11.01 -2.27
C LEU A 178 9.08 -9.70 -3.06
N LYS A 179 10.27 -9.10 -3.15
CA LYS A 179 10.53 -7.97 -4.05
C LYS A 179 10.38 -8.42 -5.49
N THR A 180 9.90 -7.54 -6.34
CA THR A 180 9.79 -7.80 -7.79
C THR A 180 10.71 -6.88 -8.58
N HIS A 181 11.12 -7.35 -9.75
CA HIS A 181 11.62 -6.47 -10.81
C HIS A 181 10.46 -5.67 -11.42
N SER A 182 10.77 -4.67 -12.24
CA SER A 182 9.75 -3.86 -12.92
C SER A 182 8.90 -4.65 -13.92
N ASP A 183 9.38 -5.80 -14.38
CA ASP A 183 8.62 -6.74 -15.23
C ASP A 183 7.72 -7.69 -14.42
N GLY A 184 7.72 -7.59 -13.09
CA GLY A 184 6.94 -8.41 -12.18
C GLY A 184 7.57 -9.76 -11.82
N SER A 185 8.72 -10.11 -12.40
CA SER A 185 9.46 -11.30 -11.99
C SER A 185 9.99 -11.16 -10.56
N ILE A 186 10.13 -12.30 -9.86
CA ILE A 186 10.64 -12.32 -8.48
C ILE A 186 12.11 -11.89 -8.49
N LYS A 187 12.44 -10.90 -7.67
CA LYS A 187 13.80 -10.38 -7.49
C LYS A 187 14.49 -10.98 -6.28
N ASP A 188 13.90 -10.78 -5.10
CA ASP A 188 14.53 -11.12 -3.82
C ASP A 188 13.47 -11.38 -2.73
N PHE A 189 13.85 -12.15 -1.72
CA PHE A 189 13.06 -12.28 -0.50
C PHE A 189 13.05 -10.97 0.31
N GLU A 190 11.87 -10.57 0.81
CA GLU A 190 11.67 -9.38 1.63
C GLU A 190 11.35 -9.74 3.09
N SER A 191 10.27 -10.48 3.32
CA SER A 191 9.90 -10.90 4.67
C SER A 191 8.93 -12.08 4.71
N CYS A 192 8.88 -12.77 5.85
CA CYS A 192 7.84 -13.74 6.16
C CYS A 192 7.72 -13.98 7.66
N MET A 193 6.64 -14.63 8.07
CA MET A 193 6.57 -15.20 9.41
C MET A 193 7.20 -16.60 9.42
N ALA A 194 8.00 -16.89 10.44
CA ALA A 194 8.72 -18.15 10.58
C ALA A 194 7.76 -19.31 10.88
N ALA A 195 7.89 -20.37 10.10
CA ALA A 195 7.38 -21.69 10.45
C ALA A 195 8.31 -22.41 11.44
N ASP A 196 7.91 -23.60 11.87
CA ASP A 196 8.71 -24.46 12.73
C ASP A 196 9.97 -24.97 12.00
N GLY A 197 10.99 -25.33 12.79
CA GLY A 197 12.22 -25.96 12.27
C GLY A 197 13.29 -25.01 11.75
N ASN A 198 13.10 -23.69 11.84
CA ASN A 198 14.18 -22.73 11.66
C ASN A 198 15.15 -22.78 12.85
N LEU A 199 16.45 -22.70 12.57
CA LEU A 199 17.50 -22.69 13.58
C LEU A 199 18.36 -21.42 13.42
N ILE A 200 18.70 -20.79 14.54
CA ILE A 200 19.72 -19.74 14.64
C ILE A 200 20.74 -20.21 15.68
N GLU A 201 22.00 -20.37 15.27
CA GLU A 201 23.07 -20.88 16.14
C GLU A 201 22.70 -22.19 16.89
N ASN A 202 22.01 -23.10 16.20
CA ASN A 202 21.46 -24.36 16.73
C ASN A 202 20.32 -24.22 17.76
N GLN A 203 19.84 -23.01 18.03
CA GLN A 203 18.63 -22.78 18.83
C GLN A 203 17.39 -22.72 17.91
N PRO A 204 16.28 -23.38 18.27
CA PRO A 204 15.03 -23.26 17.53
C PRO A 204 14.49 -21.84 17.58
N LEU A 205 14.21 -21.26 16.41
CA LEU A 205 13.49 -20.01 16.32
C LEU A 205 12.00 -20.27 16.61
N PRO A 206 11.36 -19.53 17.55
CA PRO A 206 9.96 -19.73 17.85
C PRO A 206 9.08 -19.43 16.64
N LYS A 207 8.05 -20.28 16.44
CA LYS A 207 7.00 -20.03 15.45
C LYS A 207 6.37 -18.67 15.67
N GLY A 208 6.08 -17.98 14.57
CA GLY A 208 5.48 -16.65 14.63
C GLY A 208 6.50 -15.51 14.70
N ALA A 209 7.80 -15.81 14.74
CA ALA A 209 8.83 -14.78 14.59
C ALA A 209 8.77 -14.19 13.18
N GLU A 210 8.85 -12.87 13.05
CA GLU A 210 8.91 -12.21 11.75
C GLU A 210 10.35 -12.10 11.29
N ILE A 211 10.66 -12.61 10.09
CA ILE A 211 11.98 -12.55 9.47
C ILE A 211 11.92 -11.52 8.35
N ILE A 212 12.83 -10.54 8.38
CA ILE A 212 12.92 -9.46 7.41
C ILE A 212 14.34 -9.43 6.83
N ALA A 213 14.42 -9.40 5.51
CA ALA A 213 15.65 -9.21 4.76
C ALA A 213 16.00 -7.71 4.71
N ILE A 214 17.21 -7.37 5.15
CA ILE A 214 17.75 -6.00 5.12
C ILE A 214 19.12 -6.00 4.43
N ASP A 215 19.54 -4.83 3.94
CA ASP A 215 20.81 -4.65 3.21
C ASP A 215 21.80 -3.82 4.06
N GLY A 216 21.92 -4.19 5.34
CA GLY A 216 22.73 -3.49 6.32
C GLY A 216 22.04 -2.28 6.95
N THR A 217 22.25 -2.09 8.26
CA THR A 217 21.80 -0.88 8.96
C THR A 217 22.81 0.24 8.74
N VAL A 218 22.32 1.39 8.30
CA VAL A 218 23.11 2.62 8.14
C VAL A 218 23.12 3.41 9.45
N TYR A 219 24.31 3.75 9.93
CA TYR A 219 24.53 4.54 11.15
C TYR A 219 24.78 6.02 10.81
N THR A 220 24.70 6.88 11.83
CA THR A 220 24.82 8.35 11.68
C THR A 220 26.18 8.81 11.15
N ASP A 221 27.21 7.98 11.29
CA ASP A 221 28.56 8.19 10.75
C ASP A 221 28.73 7.67 9.31
N GLY A 222 27.65 7.19 8.68
CA GLY A 222 27.65 6.61 7.34
C GLY A 222 28.14 5.17 7.28
N PHE A 223 28.49 4.56 8.42
CA PHE A 223 28.85 3.15 8.48
C PHE A 223 27.62 2.28 8.17
N VAL A 224 27.80 1.24 7.35
CA VAL A 224 26.77 0.25 7.02
C VAL A 224 27.17 -1.07 7.65
N ALA A 225 26.38 -1.55 8.62
CA ALA A 225 26.63 -2.85 9.24
C ALA A 225 26.36 -4.00 8.26
N SER A 226 26.98 -5.15 8.55
CA SER A 226 26.86 -6.38 7.76
C SER A 226 25.63 -7.23 8.07
N ASP A 227 24.63 -6.66 8.74
CA ASP A 227 23.38 -7.35 9.03
C ASP A 227 22.56 -7.56 7.76
N ARG A 228 22.16 -8.82 7.55
CA ARG A 228 21.35 -9.25 6.41
C ARG A 228 19.91 -9.56 6.83
N TRP A 229 19.72 -9.94 8.10
CA TRP A 229 18.44 -10.38 8.61
C TRP A 229 18.09 -9.65 9.89
N LEU A 230 16.81 -9.35 10.02
CA LEU A 230 16.22 -8.81 11.22
C LEU A 230 15.05 -9.72 11.61
N VAL A 231 15.10 -10.24 12.83
CA VAL A 231 14.14 -11.22 13.34
C VAL A 231 13.42 -10.63 14.53
N TYR A 232 12.12 -10.39 14.42
CA TYR A 232 11.28 -9.99 15.53
C TYR A 232 10.67 -11.21 16.20
N LEU A 233 10.96 -11.39 17.49
CA LEU A 233 10.40 -12.48 18.27
C LEU A 233 8.96 -12.16 18.69
N PRO A 234 8.08 -13.18 18.77
CA PRO A 234 6.75 -13.01 19.33
C PRO A 234 6.79 -12.46 20.76
N ALA A 235 5.74 -11.75 21.16
CA ALA A 235 5.61 -11.26 22.52
C ALA A 235 5.62 -12.43 23.52
N GLY A 236 6.50 -12.35 24.53
CA GLY A 236 6.64 -13.38 25.56
C GLY A 236 7.41 -14.64 25.11
N ALA A 237 7.90 -14.70 23.87
CA ALA A 237 8.81 -15.75 23.46
C ALA A 237 10.20 -15.52 24.05
N GLU A 238 10.76 -16.54 24.68
CA GLU A 238 12.11 -16.51 25.22
C GLU A 238 13.11 -17.02 24.17
N PHE A 239 14.20 -16.30 23.96
CA PHE A 239 15.28 -16.68 23.06
C PHE A 239 16.64 -16.31 23.66
N THR A 240 17.64 -17.15 23.49
CA THR A 240 18.96 -16.96 24.11
C THR A 240 19.92 -16.34 23.11
N VAL A 241 20.52 -15.21 23.49
CA VAL A 241 21.53 -14.51 22.69
C VAL A 241 22.84 -14.52 23.47
N GLY A 242 23.78 -15.38 23.05
CA GLY A 242 24.99 -15.67 23.83
C GLY A 242 24.65 -16.28 25.18
N ASP A 243 25.05 -15.63 26.28
CA ASP A 243 24.74 -16.07 27.65
C ASP A 243 23.52 -15.37 28.26
N THR A 244 22.82 -14.52 27.49
CA THR A 244 21.68 -13.73 27.97
C THR A 244 20.37 -14.25 27.38
N SER A 245 19.39 -14.49 28.24
CA SER A 245 18.03 -14.76 27.79
C SER A 245 17.25 -13.46 27.57
N GLN A 246 16.59 -13.36 26.43
CA GLN A 246 15.76 -12.21 26.06
C GLN A 246 14.31 -12.68 25.85
N MET A 247 13.36 -11.90 26.36
CA MET A 247 11.94 -12.09 26.07
C MET A 247 11.46 -11.09 25.02
N GLY A 248 10.97 -11.61 23.88
CA GLY A 248 10.54 -10.81 22.75
C GLY A 248 11.66 -9.96 22.14
N GLY A 249 11.30 -8.93 21.38
CA GLY A 249 12.26 -7.98 20.81
C GLY A 249 12.84 -8.40 19.46
N MET A 250 14.00 -7.86 19.13
CA MET A 250 14.62 -8.00 17.81
C MET A 250 16.01 -8.64 17.92
N ILE A 251 16.31 -9.56 17.00
CA ILE A 251 17.65 -10.13 16.78
C ILE A 251 18.14 -9.71 15.40
N ARG A 252 19.42 -9.32 15.29
CA ARG A 252 20.08 -9.02 14.02
C ARG A 252 21.05 -10.14 13.67
N LEU A 253 21.02 -10.59 12.42
CA LEU A 253 21.89 -11.65 11.94
C LEU A 253 22.68 -11.22 10.71
N ASP A 254 23.88 -11.76 10.56
CA ASP A 254 24.67 -11.66 9.33
C ASP A 254 24.09 -12.57 8.21
N ALA A 255 24.66 -12.50 7.01
CA ALA A 255 24.23 -13.35 5.89
C ALA A 255 24.31 -14.86 6.18
N LYS A 256 25.17 -15.29 7.11
CA LYS A 256 25.35 -16.69 7.54
C LYS A 256 24.46 -17.05 8.75
N ARG A 257 23.50 -16.20 9.11
CA ARG A 257 22.56 -16.36 10.23
C ARG A 257 23.23 -16.42 11.60
N ARG A 258 24.38 -15.76 11.74
CA ARG A 258 25.07 -15.60 13.04
C ARG A 258 24.60 -14.33 13.71
N ILE A 259 24.46 -14.38 15.02
CA ILE A 259 23.93 -13.26 15.80
C ILE A 259 24.97 -12.14 15.85
N ILE A 260 24.53 -10.92 15.49
CA ILE A 260 25.32 -9.70 15.58
C ILE A 260 24.97 -9.00 16.88
N THR A 261 25.83 -9.14 17.90
CA THR A 261 25.67 -8.47 19.20
C THR A 261 26.31 -7.08 19.25
N LYS A 262 27.23 -6.79 18.32
CA LYS A 262 27.87 -5.48 18.13
C LYS A 262 27.95 -5.20 16.63
N PRO A 263 27.77 -3.95 16.17
CA PRO A 263 28.00 -3.62 14.77
C PRO A 263 29.41 -4.03 14.35
N LEU A 264 29.50 -5.00 13.44
CA LEU A 264 30.76 -5.53 12.91
C LEU A 264 31.35 -4.51 11.94
N ARG A 265 32.34 -3.72 12.39
CA ARG A 265 33.12 -2.80 11.53
C ARG A 265 33.92 -3.54 10.46
#